data_AF-A0A519GJW3-F1
#
_entry.id   AF-A0A519GJW3-F1
#
_cell.length_a   1.000
_cell.length_b   1.000
_cell.length_c   1.000
_cell.angle_alpha   90.00
_cell.angle_beta   90.00
_cell.angle_gamma   90.00
#
_symmetry.space_group_name_H-M   'P 1'
#
loop_
_entity.id
_entity.type
_entity.pdbx_description
1 polymer ?
#
loop_
_entity_poly.entity_id
_entity_poly.type
_entity_poly.pdbx_seq_one_letter_code
_entity_poly.pdbx_strand_id
1 'polypeptide(L)'
;MAHFRKWIGTAAVSGLVLTAAAAGASPAAATEAPTPVTIVEKLTGPDAPNNTWGRWDIKATDLGIMWDNGEGQVLTAFGDTFGNAWTGPGGGAPPNGHWRSNVLVRSSDRDLADGMLYESAPQTPAGAAKELIPSKKVNGDEMT
;
A
#
# COMPACT_ATOMS: atom_id res chain seq x y z
N MET A 1 -49.42 -24.67 63.66
CA MET A 1 -48.64 -25.56 62.76
C MET A 1 -49.25 -25.40 61.37
N ALA A 2 -48.59 -24.92 60.32
CA ALA A 2 -47.18 -24.89 59.97
C ALA A 2 -46.84 -23.62 59.17
N HIS A 3 -45.58 -23.19 59.27
CA HIS A 3 -44.96 -22.10 58.55
C HIS A 3 -44.71 -22.48 57.08
N PHE A 4 -44.94 -21.57 56.13
CA PHE A 4 -44.46 -21.71 54.76
C PHE A 4 -43.52 -20.55 54.40
N ARG A 5 -42.23 -20.87 54.30
CA ARG A 5 -41.14 -19.96 53.92
C ARG A 5 -41.07 -19.90 52.40
N LYS A 6 -41.34 -18.74 51.80
CA LYS A 6 -41.08 -18.51 50.36
C LYS A 6 -39.58 -18.40 50.14
N TRP A 7 -39.02 -19.34 49.40
CA TRP A 7 -37.67 -19.26 48.82
C TRP A 7 -37.75 -18.45 47.52
N ILE A 8 -36.94 -17.41 47.40
CA ILE A 8 -36.69 -16.73 46.12
C ILE A 8 -35.48 -17.43 45.51
N GLY A 9 -35.72 -18.20 44.45
CA GLY A 9 -34.65 -18.84 43.67
C GLY A 9 -33.95 -17.81 42.79
N THR A 10 -32.64 -17.70 42.92
CA THR A 10 -31.79 -16.92 42.02
C THR A 10 -31.70 -17.65 40.68
N ALA A 11 -32.25 -17.07 39.61
CA ALA A 11 -32.05 -17.58 38.27
C ALA A 11 -30.66 -17.17 37.77
N ALA A 12 -29.76 -18.15 37.62
CA ALA A 12 -28.49 -17.95 36.94
C ALA A 12 -28.76 -17.86 35.43
N VAL A 13 -28.50 -16.70 34.82
CA VAL A 13 -28.49 -16.55 33.36
C VAL A 13 -27.09 -16.87 32.89
N SER A 14 -26.87 -18.10 32.45
CA SER A 14 -25.64 -18.49 31.75
C SER A 14 -25.68 -17.92 30.34
N GLY A 15 -24.92 -16.85 30.09
CA GLY A 15 -24.69 -16.32 28.75
C GLY A 15 -23.83 -17.27 27.94
N LEU A 16 -24.36 -17.80 26.84
CA LEU A 16 -23.61 -18.58 25.87
C LEU A 16 -22.76 -17.62 25.02
N VAL A 17 -21.44 -17.60 25.25
CA VAL A 17 -20.50 -16.93 24.35
C VAL A 17 -20.20 -17.88 23.20
N LEU A 18 -20.75 -17.61 22.01
CA LEU A 18 -20.30 -18.27 20.78
C LEU A 18 -19.00 -17.61 20.32
N THR A 19 -17.88 -18.29 20.51
CA THR A 19 -16.63 -17.98 19.81
C THR A 19 -16.75 -18.50 18.38
N ALA A 20 -16.98 -17.62 17.41
CA ALA A 20 -16.82 -17.96 16.01
C ALA A 20 -15.32 -18.15 15.73
N ALA A 21 -14.86 -19.38 15.61
CA ALA A 21 -13.53 -19.66 15.12
C ALA A 21 -13.47 -19.24 13.64
N ALA A 22 -12.64 -18.25 13.32
CA ALA A 22 -12.31 -17.94 11.94
C ALA A 22 -11.55 -19.15 11.36
N ALA A 23 -12.22 -19.97 10.56
CA ALA A 23 -11.55 -21.02 9.80
C ALA A 23 -10.63 -20.32 8.79
N GLY A 24 -9.32 -20.31 9.07
CA GLY A 24 -8.32 -19.84 8.12
C GLY A 24 -8.40 -20.68 6.85
N ALA A 25 -8.56 -20.03 5.70
CA ALA A 25 -8.54 -20.72 4.41
C ALA A 25 -7.19 -21.44 4.27
N SER A 26 -7.22 -22.72 3.87
CA SER A 26 -5.99 -23.41 3.48
C SER A 26 -5.32 -22.65 2.34
N PRO A 27 -3.99 -22.47 2.36
CA PRO A 27 -3.29 -21.78 1.27
C PRO A 27 -3.55 -22.52 -0.05
N ALA A 28 -3.83 -21.75 -1.11
CA ALA A 28 -4.04 -22.30 -2.43
C ALA A 28 -2.79 -23.06 -2.89
N ALA A 29 -2.97 -24.23 -3.51
CA ALA A 29 -1.87 -24.94 -4.16
C ALA A 29 -1.36 -24.13 -5.35
N ALA A 30 -0.05 -23.91 -5.43
CA ALA A 30 0.56 -23.25 -6.58
C ALA A 30 0.36 -24.11 -7.85
N THR A 31 0.06 -23.46 -8.97
CA THR A 31 -0.12 -24.11 -10.28
C THR A 31 0.63 -23.32 -11.35
N GLU A 32 1.15 -24.01 -12.35
CA GLU A 32 1.73 -23.40 -13.55
C GLU A 32 0.67 -23.08 -14.62
N ALA A 33 -0.59 -23.48 -14.39
CA ALA A 33 -1.67 -23.18 -15.31
C ALA A 33 -1.82 -21.64 -15.46
N PRO A 34 -1.77 -21.11 -16.69
CA PRO A 34 -1.93 -19.68 -16.91
C PRO A 34 -3.32 -19.25 -16.44
N THR A 35 -3.36 -18.25 -15.56
CA THR A 35 -4.60 -17.58 -15.20
C THR A 35 -4.82 -16.40 -16.14
N PRO A 36 -6.08 -16.07 -16.49
CA PRO A 36 -6.36 -14.85 -17.24
C PRO A 36 -5.88 -13.62 -16.45
N VAL A 37 -5.12 -12.75 -17.10
CA VAL A 37 -4.69 -11.45 -16.57
C VAL A 37 -5.13 -10.35 -17.52
N THR A 38 -5.55 -9.21 -16.99
CA THR A 38 -5.89 -8.02 -17.76
C THR A 38 -5.08 -6.85 -17.23
N ILE A 39 -4.53 -6.05 -18.14
CA ILE A 39 -3.87 -4.79 -17.79
C ILE A 39 -4.98 -3.76 -17.54
N VAL A 40 -5.00 -3.19 -16.33
CA VAL A 40 -5.99 -2.17 -15.95
C VAL A 40 -5.47 -0.77 -16.29
N GLU A 41 -4.39 -0.34 -15.65
CA GLU A 41 -3.87 1.02 -15.79
C GLU A 41 -2.36 1.12 -15.57
N LYS A 42 -1.73 2.09 -16.24
CA LYS A 42 -0.37 2.54 -15.93
C LYS A 42 -0.41 3.56 -14.79
N LEU A 43 0.21 3.25 -13.66
CA LEU A 43 0.11 4.07 -12.44
C LEU A 43 1.10 5.24 -12.35
N THR A 44 2.27 5.14 -12.98
CA THR A 44 3.33 6.16 -12.86
C THR A 44 3.94 6.54 -14.20
N GLY A 45 4.60 7.69 -14.24
CA GLY A 45 5.38 8.17 -15.38
C GLY A 45 4.58 8.91 -16.45
N PRO A 46 5.23 9.23 -17.59
CA PRO A 46 4.59 9.97 -18.67
C PRO A 46 3.36 9.23 -19.20
N ASP A 47 2.31 9.98 -19.54
CA ASP A 47 1.04 9.48 -20.09
C ASP A 47 0.22 8.57 -19.16
N ALA A 48 0.67 8.34 -17.92
CA ALA A 48 -0.16 7.72 -16.89
C ALA A 48 -1.28 8.68 -16.46
N PRO A 49 -2.54 8.23 -16.32
CA PRO A 49 -3.66 9.07 -15.87
C PRO A 49 -3.39 9.79 -14.53
N ASN A 50 -2.61 9.15 -13.66
CA ASN A 50 -2.14 9.71 -12.40
C ASN A 50 -1.30 11.00 -12.51
N ASN A 51 -0.65 11.23 -13.65
CA ASN A 51 0.29 12.35 -13.88
C ASN A 51 1.35 12.49 -12.75
N THR A 52 1.90 11.38 -12.26
CA THR A 52 2.84 11.40 -11.13
C THR A 52 4.13 12.18 -11.44
N TRP A 53 4.54 12.20 -12.70
CA TRP A 53 5.73 12.91 -13.18
C TRP A 53 5.53 14.43 -13.14
N GLY A 54 4.33 14.93 -13.46
CA GLY A 54 3.98 16.35 -13.36
C GLY A 54 3.59 16.79 -11.96
N ARG A 55 2.98 15.91 -11.15
CA ARG A 55 2.51 16.24 -9.79
C ARG A 55 3.59 16.15 -8.74
N TRP A 56 4.45 15.13 -8.82
CA TRP A 56 5.39 14.79 -7.75
C TRP A 56 6.79 14.43 -8.24
N ASP A 57 7.10 14.68 -9.51
CA ASP A 57 8.39 14.36 -10.11
C ASP A 57 8.71 12.85 -10.01
N ILE A 58 7.71 11.99 -10.18
CA ILE A 58 7.84 10.53 -10.23
C ILE A 58 7.67 10.10 -11.69
N LYS A 59 8.78 9.98 -12.42
CA LYS A 59 8.79 9.63 -13.85
C LYS A 59 8.96 8.15 -14.11
N ALA A 60 9.78 7.48 -13.30
CA ALA A 60 10.01 6.05 -13.35
C ALA A 60 10.28 5.53 -11.94
N THR A 61 9.92 4.28 -11.70
CA THR A 61 10.01 3.65 -10.38
C THR A 61 10.51 2.22 -10.50
N ASP A 62 11.28 1.79 -9.52
CA ASP A 62 11.37 0.38 -9.16
C ASP A 62 10.23 -0.01 -8.22
N LEU A 63 9.81 -1.27 -8.32
CA LEU A 63 8.71 -1.88 -7.56
C LEU A 63 7.36 -1.12 -7.69
N GLY A 64 6.47 -1.35 -6.72
CA GLY A 64 5.10 -0.86 -6.69
C GLY A 64 4.29 -1.67 -5.67
N ILE A 65 4.71 -1.64 -4.41
CA ILE A 65 4.13 -2.46 -3.35
C ILE A 65 2.91 -1.74 -2.80
N MET A 66 1.72 -2.33 -2.98
CA MET A 66 0.46 -1.77 -2.52
C MET A 66 -0.05 -2.49 -1.28
N TRP A 67 -0.64 -1.75 -0.33
CA TRP A 67 -1.33 -2.33 0.82
C TRP A 67 -2.47 -1.42 1.31
N ASP A 68 -3.49 -2.05 1.89
CA ASP A 68 -4.53 -1.35 2.66
C ASP A 68 -3.91 -0.92 4.00
N ASN A 69 -3.98 0.37 4.32
CA ASN A 69 -3.44 0.90 5.58
C ASN A 69 -4.37 0.72 6.78
N GLY A 70 -5.54 0.10 6.61
CA GLY A 70 -6.56 -0.09 7.64
C GLY A 70 -7.44 1.14 7.88
N GLU A 71 -7.21 2.23 7.15
CA GLU A 71 -7.92 3.51 7.28
C GLU A 71 -8.68 3.87 6.00
N GLY A 72 -9.01 2.84 5.19
CA GLY A 72 -9.76 3.02 3.95
C GLY A 72 -8.93 3.61 2.81
N GLN A 73 -7.61 3.45 2.85
CA GLN A 73 -6.70 3.95 1.82
C GLN A 73 -5.77 2.83 1.35
N VAL A 74 -5.44 2.86 0.07
CA VAL A 74 -4.34 2.08 -0.50
C VAL A 74 -3.09 2.93 -0.49
N LEU A 75 -2.05 2.47 0.20
CA LEU A 75 -0.72 3.03 0.11
C LEU A 75 0.09 2.27 -0.93
N THR A 76 0.91 2.98 -1.71
CA THR A 76 1.87 2.36 -2.62
C THR A 76 3.28 2.88 -2.32
N ALA A 77 4.18 1.96 -1.97
CA ALA A 77 5.60 2.25 -1.85
C ALA A 77 6.31 1.87 -3.15
N PHE A 78 7.06 2.83 -3.67
CA PHE A 78 8.03 2.62 -4.75
C PHE A 78 9.43 2.57 -4.17
N GLY A 79 10.31 1.79 -4.79
CA GLY A 79 11.74 1.79 -4.53
C GLY A 79 12.41 2.96 -5.25
N ASP A 80 13.50 2.67 -5.96
CA ASP A 80 14.23 3.63 -6.78
C ASP A 80 13.29 4.45 -7.66
N THR A 81 13.14 5.73 -7.31
CA THR A 81 12.20 6.63 -7.95
C THR A 81 12.95 7.77 -8.61
N PHE A 82 12.84 7.84 -9.93
CA PHE A 82 13.56 8.76 -10.78
C PHE A 82 12.67 9.92 -11.23
N GLY A 83 13.23 11.13 -11.21
CA GLY A 83 12.53 12.34 -11.61
C GLY A 83 12.63 12.62 -13.10
N ASN A 84 12.18 13.81 -13.48
CA ASN A 84 11.86 14.13 -14.87
C ASN A 84 13.07 14.15 -15.81
N ALA A 85 14.27 14.40 -15.26
CA ALA A 85 15.53 14.38 -16.01
C ALA A 85 16.05 12.96 -16.31
N TRP A 86 15.46 11.89 -15.74
CA TRP A 86 15.82 10.52 -16.09
C TRP A 86 15.39 10.18 -17.51
N THR A 87 16.28 9.54 -18.28
CA THR A 87 16.05 9.19 -19.70
C THR A 87 16.00 7.69 -19.95
N GLY A 88 16.43 6.87 -18.98
CA GLY A 88 16.47 5.41 -19.09
C GLY A 88 17.34 4.88 -20.24
N PRO A 89 17.26 3.55 -20.51
CA PRO A 89 16.65 2.54 -19.64
C PRO A 89 17.54 2.20 -18.43
N GLY A 90 17.00 1.45 -17.46
CA GLY A 90 17.75 0.94 -16.30
C GLY A 90 17.73 1.85 -15.07
N GLY A 91 18.44 1.41 -14.03
CA GLY A 91 18.61 2.15 -12.79
C GLY A 91 19.69 3.23 -12.88
N GLY A 92 19.64 4.16 -11.94
CA GLY A 92 20.56 5.30 -11.87
C GLY A 92 20.02 6.53 -12.59
N ALA A 93 20.32 7.70 -12.03
CA ALA A 93 19.85 8.97 -12.53
C ALA A 93 21.05 9.86 -12.90
N PRO A 94 20.94 10.70 -13.94
CA PRO A 94 21.97 11.69 -14.23
C PRO A 94 22.10 12.68 -13.05
N PRO A 95 23.14 13.54 -13.03
CA PRO A 95 23.11 14.72 -12.19
C PRO A 95 21.77 15.46 -12.37
N ASN A 96 21.10 15.83 -11.27
CA ASN A 96 19.72 16.37 -11.24
C ASN A 96 18.62 15.40 -11.70
N GLY A 97 18.90 14.09 -11.74
CA GLY A 97 17.91 13.05 -12.03
C GLY A 97 16.88 12.82 -10.90
N HIS A 98 17.02 13.55 -9.79
CA HIS A 98 16.10 13.54 -8.65
C HIS A 98 15.78 12.11 -8.19
N TRP A 99 16.82 11.30 -7.96
CA TRP A 99 16.63 9.95 -7.46
C TRP A 99 16.27 9.97 -5.97
N ARG A 100 15.19 9.28 -5.61
CA ARG A 100 14.82 8.95 -4.23
C ARG A 100 14.76 7.43 -4.07
N SER A 101 15.32 6.86 -3.00
CA SER A 101 15.37 5.40 -2.74
C SER A 101 14.01 4.79 -2.49
N ASN A 102 13.10 5.60 -1.92
CA ASN A 102 11.72 5.21 -1.78
C ASN A 102 10.85 6.45 -1.78
N VAL A 103 9.67 6.32 -2.33
CA VAL A 103 8.59 7.29 -2.16
C VAL A 103 7.30 6.55 -1.84
N LEU A 104 6.38 7.25 -1.19
CA LEU A 104 5.06 6.74 -0.85
C LEU A 104 4.01 7.63 -1.49
N VAL A 105 3.03 6.99 -2.10
CA VAL A 105 1.81 7.62 -2.57
C VAL A 105 0.60 6.96 -1.94
N ARG A 106 -0.52 7.66 -1.97
CA ARG A 106 -1.78 7.25 -1.35
C ARG A 106 -2.92 7.42 -2.33
N SER A 107 -3.78 6.40 -2.34
CA SER A 107 -5.08 6.36 -2.98
C SER A 107 -6.17 6.17 -1.91
N SER A 108 -7.31 6.83 -2.03
CA SER A 108 -8.56 6.52 -1.33
C SER A 108 -9.45 5.57 -2.13
N ASP A 109 -9.10 5.33 -3.39
CA ASP A 109 -9.72 4.33 -4.23
C ASP A 109 -9.29 2.92 -3.79
N ARG A 110 -10.28 2.04 -3.73
CA ARG A 110 -10.16 0.66 -3.24
C ARG A 110 -10.62 -0.38 -4.24
N ASP A 111 -11.18 0.05 -5.37
CA ASP A 111 -11.46 -0.84 -6.49
C ASP A 111 -10.31 -0.72 -7.48
N LEU A 112 -9.35 -1.64 -7.43
CA LEU A 112 -8.17 -1.59 -8.31
C LEU A 112 -8.46 -2.18 -9.71
N ALA A 113 -9.68 -2.68 -9.95
CA ALA A 113 -10.03 -3.38 -11.16
C ALA A 113 -10.46 -2.45 -12.30
N ASP A 114 -10.83 -1.20 -12.00
CA ASP A 114 -11.29 -0.20 -12.98
C ASP A 114 -10.30 0.96 -13.21
N GLY A 115 -9.21 1.00 -12.43
CA GLY A 115 -8.18 2.02 -12.47
C GLY A 115 -7.79 2.38 -11.05
N MET A 116 -6.83 3.30 -10.85
CA MET A 116 -6.62 3.87 -9.53
C MET A 116 -5.87 5.19 -9.64
N LEU A 117 -6.43 6.25 -9.04
CA LEU A 117 -5.73 7.53 -8.93
C LEU A 117 -5.16 7.76 -7.53
N TYR A 118 -3.91 8.21 -7.46
CA TYR A 118 -3.29 8.71 -6.25
C TYR A 118 -3.75 10.14 -5.94
N GLU A 119 -4.14 10.42 -4.70
CA GLU A 119 -4.50 11.78 -4.29
C GLU A 119 -3.35 12.51 -3.61
N SER A 120 -2.43 11.80 -2.96
CA SER A 120 -1.35 12.46 -2.20
C SER A 120 -0.04 11.68 -2.13
N ALA A 121 1.02 12.43 -1.86
CA ALA A 121 2.36 11.95 -1.54
C ALA A 121 2.94 12.86 -0.44
N PRO A 122 3.76 12.34 0.50
CA PRO A 122 4.63 13.18 1.30
C PRO A 122 5.57 13.95 0.38
N GLN A 123 5.68 15.26 0.59
CA GLN A 123 6.36 16.16 -0.35
C GLN A 123 7.49 16.93 0.31
N THR A 124 8.49 17.26 -0.51
CA THR A 124 9.45 18.32 -0.22
C THR A 124 8.76 19.69 -0.29
N PRO A 125 9.37 20.78 0.23
CA PRO A 125 8.82 22.13 0.05
C PRO A 125 8.62 22.54 -1.41
N ALA A 126 9.34 21.93 -2.35
CA ALA A 126 9.20 22.16 -3.79
C ALA A 126 8.06 21.36 -4.45
N GLY A 127 7.31 20.55 -3.69
CA GLY A 127 6.19 19.75 -4.19
C GLY A 127 6.57 18.38 -4.78
N ALA A 128 7.86 18.08 -4.93
CA ALA A 128 8.30 16.74 -5.34
C ALA A 128 8.05 15.71 -4.23
N ALA A 129 7.74 14.46 -4.60
CA ALA A 129 7.63 13.37 -3.64
C ALA A 129 8.93 13.23 -2.83
N LYS A 130 8.78 13.10 -1.52
CA LYS A 130 9.87 13.07 -0.56
C LYS A 130 10.40 11.63 -0.40
N GLU A 131 11.71 11.50 -0.28
CA GLU A 131 12.34 10.28 0.23
C GLU A 131 11.94 10.06 1.70
N LEU A 132 11.30 8.93 2.01
CA LEU A 132 10.82 8.69 3.38
C LEU A 132 11.92 8.17 4.30
N ILE A 133 12.61 7.14 3.84
CA ILE A 133 13.78 6.58 4.53
C ILE A 133 15.01 7.14 3.84
N PRO A 134 15.77 8.05 4.49
CA PRO A 134 16.93 8.68 3.88
C PRO A 134 18.01 7.67 3.53
N SER A 135 18.80 8.01 2.54
CA SER A 135 19.93 7.22 2.08
C SER A 135 21.19 8.06 1.85
N LYS A 136 22.37 7.44 2.02
CA LYS A 136 23.65 8.11 1.77
C LYS A 136 23.96 8.33 0.29
N LYS A 137 23.49 7.42 -0.58
CA LYS A 137 23.86 7.37 -2.01
C LYS A 137 25.39 7.25 -2.21
N VAL A 138 26.06 6.42 -1.41
CA VAL A 138 27.52 6.20 -1.43
C VAL A 138 27.84 4.76 -1.83
N ASN A 139 28.50 4.59 -2.97
CA ASN A 139 28.93 3.28 -3.47
C ASN A 139 29.75 2.52 -2.43
N GLY A 140 29.37 1.26 -2.16
CA GLY A 140 30.07 0.37 -1.24
C GLY A 140 29.79 0.60 0.25
N ASP A 141 29.05 1.64 0.63
CA ASP A 141 28.53 1.85 1.99
C ASP A 141 27.02 1.65 1.98
N GLU A 142 26.32 2.46 1.20
CA GLU A 142 24.87 2.40 1.04
C GLU A 142 24.50 3.00 -0.32
N MET A 143 24.17 2.12 -1.26
CA MET A 143 23.61 2.49 -2.55
C MET A 143 22.18 1.95 -2.61
N THR A 144 21.27 2.75 -2.09
CA THR A 144 19.83 2.63 -2.28
C THR A 144 19.36 3.69 -3.27
#